data_AF-A0A429QND6-F1
#
_entry.id   AF-A0A429QND6-F1
#
_cell.length_a   1.000
_cell.length_b   1.000
_cell.length_c   1.000
_cell.angle_alpha   90.00
_cell.angle_beta   90.00
_cell.angle_gamma   90.00
#
_symmetry.space_group_name_H-M   'P 1'
#
loop_
_entity.id
_entity.type
_entity.pdbx_description
1 polymer ?
#
loop_
_entity_poly.entity_id
_entity_poly.type
_entity_poly.pdbx_seq_one_letter_code
_entity_poly.pdbx_strand_id
1 'polypeptide(L)'
;MARISDKWVGLIVSALREADGTTMRYSELGRRIPGVSQKMLTQTLRSLERDGLVTRTVTPTVPVRVDYRLTDLGASLACLLSSVKLWAENHFDEVTDHRTTYDARSSETAA
;
A
#
# COMPACT_ATOMS: atom_id res chain seq x y z
N MET A 1 4.94 15.18 -4.46
CA MET A 1 3.76 14.92 -3.63
C MET A 1 2.60 14.20 -4.34
N ALA A 2 2.66 13.91 -5.66
CA ALA A 2 1.59 13.20 -6.38
C ALA A 2 1.69 11.65 -6.36
N ARG A 3 2.26 11.04 -5.30
CA ARG A 3 2.59 9.59 -5.31
C ARG A 3 1.93 8.72 -4.25
N ILE A 4 1.26 9.32 -3.26
CA ILE A 4 0.52 8.54 -2.24
C ILE A 4 -0.70 7.82 -2.85
N SER A 5 -1.18 8.26 -4.02
CA SER A 5 -2.23 7.59 -4.80
C SER A 5 -1.74 6.41 -5.63
N ASP A 6 -0.45 6.07 -5.62
CA ASP A 6 0.06 4.90 -6.31
C ASP A 6 -0.37 3.64 -5.56
N LYS A 7 -1.08 2.74 -6.25
CA LYS A 7 -1.59 1.45 -5.74
C LYS A 7 -0.56 0.73 -4.88
N TRP A 8 0.72 0.77 -5.27
CA TRP A 8 1.77 0.02 -4.60
C TRP A 8 2.22 0.63 -3.27
N VAL A 9 2.09 1.95 -3.10
CA VAL A 9 2.44 2.63 -1.84
C VAL A 9 1.58 2.08 -0.71
N GLY A 10 0.26 2.07 -0.91
CA GLY A 10 -0.68 1.54 0.09
C GLY A 10 -0.40 0.07 0.45
N LEU A 11 -0.12 -0.76 -0.56
CA LEU A 11 0.18 -2.18 -0.36
C LEU A 11 1.51 -2.42 0.37
N ILE A 12 2.57 -1.70 0.02
CA ILE A 12 3.88 -1.80 0.68
C ILE A 12 3.79 -1.31 2.13
N VAL A 13 3.16 -0.16 2.36
CA VAL A 13 3.01 0.40 3.70
C VAL A 13 2.16 -0.52 4.59
N SER A 14 1.08 -1.10 4.04
CA SER A 14 0.26 -2.07 4.77
C SER A 14 1.05 -3.33 5.12
N ALA A 15 1.78 -3.92 4.16
CA ALA A 15 2.59 -5.11 4.39
C ALA A 15 3.68 -4.88 5.45
N LEU A 16 4.36 -3.72 5.42
CA LEU A 16 5.36 -3.38 6.43
C LEU A 16 4.73 -3.09 7.80
N ARG A 17 3.51 -2.56 7.87
CA ARG A 17 2.81 -2.36 9.14
C ARG A 17 2.43 -3.69 9.81
N GLU A 18 2.08 -4.71 9.03
CA GLU A 18 1.84 -6.06 9.56
C GLU A 18 3.08 -6.69 10.21
N ALA A 19 4.28 -6.18 9.90
CA ALA A 19 5.52 -6.62 10.54
C ALA A 19 5.71 -6.02 11.96
N ASP A 20 4.77 -5.21 12.46
CA ASP A 20 4.72 -4.68 13.84
C ASP A 20 6.06 -4.09 14.34
N GLY A 21 6.62 -3.15 13.57
CA GLY A 21 7.88 -2.49 13.91
C GLY A 21 9.15 -3.33 13.64
N THR A 22 9.00 -4.57 13.15
CA THR A 22 10.12 -5.37 12.64
C THR A 22 10.39 -5.09 11.15
N THR A 23 11.44 -5.70 10.60
CA THR A 23 11.88 -5.46 9.22
C THR A 23 11.47 -6.59 8.29
N MET A 24 11.16 -6.28 7.04
CA MET A 24 10.87 -7.27 6.00
C MET A 24 11.90 -7.27 4.87
N ARG A 25 12.21 -8.46 4.35
CA ARG A 25 13.12 -8.59 3.20
C ARG A 25 12.44 -8.17 1.90
N TYR A 26 13.23 -7.69 0.93
CA TYR A 26 12.75 -7.38 -0.43
C TYR A 26 11.94 -8.54 -1.04
N SER A 27 12.46 -9.76 -0.93
CA SER A 27 11.83 -10.96 -1.48
C SER A 27 10.53 -11.33 -0.75
N GLU A 28 10.41 -10.98 0.52
CA GLU A 28 9.20 -11.18 1.30
C GLU A 28 8.11 -10.19 0.89
N LEU A 29 8.47 -8.91 0.76
CA LEU A 29 7.58 -7.87 0.24
C LEU A 29 7.03 -8.23 -1.14
N GLY A 30 7.91 -8.70 -2.05
CA GLY A 30 7.49 -9.15 -3.38
C GLY A 30 6.50 -10.32 -3.37
N ARG A 31 6.61 -11.23 -2.39
CA ARG A 31 5.65 -12.35 -2.24
C ARG A 31 4.31 -11.90 -1.63
N ARG A 32 4.33 -10.97 -0.68
CA ARG A 32 3.11 -10.47 -0.03
C ARG A 32 2.28 -9.56 -0.93
N ILE A 33 2.88 -9.00 -1.98
CA ILE A 33 2.23 -8.03 -2.86
C ILE A 33 2.07 -8.65 -4.26
N PRO A 34 1.05 -9.51 -4.47
CA PRO A 34 0.86 -10.17 -5.75
C PRO A 34 0.64 -9.17 -6.89
N GLY A 35 1.27 -9.45 -8.03
CA GLY A 35 1.18 -8.61 -9.24
C GLY A 35 2.11 -7.41 -9.27
N VAL A 36 2.89 -7.12 -8.22
CA VAL A 36 3.93 -6.09 -8.29
C VAL A 36 5.11 -6.60 -9.12
N SER A 37 5.49 -5.87 -10.16
CA SER A 37 6.75 -6.19 -10.87
C SER A 37 7.95 -5.79 -10.01
N GLN A 38 9.10 -6.47 -10.19
CA GLN A 38 10.33 -6.12 -9.47
C GLN A 38 10.74 -4.66 -9.69
N LYS A 39 10.56 -4.16 -10.91
CA LYS A 39 10.82 -2.76 -11.27
C LYS A 39 9.95 -1.81 -10.44
N MET A 40 8.65 -2.08 -10.37
CA MET A 40 7.72 -1.24 -9.60
C MET A 40 7.99 -1.32 -8.10
N LEU A 41 8.26 -2.51 -7.55
CA LEU A 41 8.60 -2.66 -6.13
C LEU A 41 9.86 -1.87 -5.78
N THR A 42 10.92 -2.00 -6.60
CA THR A 42 12.17 -1.26 -6.40
C THR A 42 11.96 0.25 -6.50
N GLN A 43 11.23 0.72 -7.52
CA GLN A 43 10.95 2.14 -7.70
C GLN A 43 10.14 2.72 -6.55
N THR A 44 9.14 1.98 -6.07
CA THR A 44 8.28 2.43 -4.98
C THR A 44 9.04 2.46 -3.67
N LEU A 45 9.80 1.41 -3.33
CA LEU A 45 10.63 1.39 -2.12
C LEU A 45 11.67 2.51 -2.11
N ARG A 46 12.32 2.81 -3.25
CA ARG A 46 13.23 3.95 -3.37
C ARG A 46 12.53 5.29 -3.15
N SER A 47 11.29 5.44 -3.64
CA SER A 47 10.51 6.65 -3.39
C SER A 47 10.16 6.77 -1.91
N LEU A 48 9.68 5.70 -1.28
CA LEU A 48 9.33 5.68 0.15
C LEU A 48 10.54 5.94 1.04
N GLU A 49 11.71 5.42 0.68
CA GLU A 49 12.98 5.70 1.35
C GLU A 49 13.37 7.18 1.21
N ARG A 50 13.31 7.72 -0.02
CA ARG A 50 13.58 9.14 -0.28
C ARG A 50 12.63 10.07 0.46
N ASP A 51 11.36 9.70 0.57
CA ASP A 51 10.32 10.47 1.23
C ASP A 51 10.37 10.30 2.78
N GLY A 52 11.30 9.48 3.29
CA GLY A 52 11.47 9.27 4.74
C GLY A 52 10.41 8.38 5.38
N LEU A 53 9.62 7.65 4.60
CA LEU A 53 8.56 6.75 5.08
C LEU A 53 9.09 5.35 5.42
N VAL A 54 10.19 4.95 4.80
CA VAL A 54 10.80 3.62 4.98
C VAL A 54 12.31 3.78 5.21
N THR A 55 12.85 3.00 6.12
CA THR A 55 14.30 2.80 6.26
C THR A 55 14.72 1.53 5.53
N ARG A 56 15.82 1.60 4.78
CA ARG A 56 16.46 0.46 4.12
C ARG A 56 17.76 0.10 4.85
N THR A 57 17.87 -1.15 5.28
CA THR A 57 19.06 -1.68 5.96
C THR A 57 19.72 -2.74 5.07
N VAL A 58 21.02 -2.59 4.84
CA VAL A 58 21.83 -3.56 4.09
C VAL A 58 22.72 -4.31 5.08
N THR A 59 22.52 -5.62 5.17
CA THR A 59 23.32 -6.49 6.03
C THR A 59 24.30 -7.27 5.15
N PRO A 60 25.63 -7.14 5.38
CA PRO A 60 26.64 -7.84 4.59
C PRO A 60 26.70 -9.32 5.01
N THR A 61 25.81 -10.11 4.46
CA THR A 61 25.79 -11.58 4.54
C THR A 61 26.11 -12.19 3.18
N VAL A 62 26.29 -13.52 3.12
CA VAL A 62 26.35 -14.26 1.85
C VAL A 62 25.10 -15.14 1.76
N PRO A 63 24.13 -14.83 0.88
CA PRO A 63 24.02 -13.64 0.02
C PRO A 63 23.67 -12.36 0.80
N VAL A 64 23.94 -11.18 0.22
CA VAL A 64 23.65 -9.88 0.84
C VAL A 64 22.15 -9.76 1.12
N ARG A 65 21.81 -9.34 2.35
CA ARG A 65 20.43 -9.19 2.78
C ARG A 65 20.04 -7.71 2.79
N VAL A 66 18.86 -7.40 2.25
CA VAL A 66 18.28 -6.06 2.27
C VAL A 66 16.92 -6.13 2.93
N ASP A 67 16.76 -5.36 3.99
CA ASP A 67 15.57 -5.28 4.80
C ASP A 67 14.98 -3.86 4.78
N TYR A 68 13.66 -3.77 4.91
CA TYR A 68 12.90 -2.53 4.93
C TYR A 68 12.02 -2.48 6.17
N ARG A 69 11.85 -1.28 6.74
CA ARG A 69 10.97 -1.02 7.88
C ARG A 69 10.31 0.33 7.73
N LEU A 70 9.09 0.50 8.23
CA LEU A 70 8.49 1.83 8.38
C LEU A 70 9.31 2.69 9.35
N THR A 71 9.43 3.97 9.03
CA THR A 71 9.80 5.00 10.01
C THR A 71 8.58 5.37 10.85
N ASP A 72 8.74 6.23 11.86
CA ASP A 72 7.61 6.78 12.61
C ASP A 72 6.66 7.56 11.70
N LEU A 73 7.22 8.30 10.72
CA LEU A 73 6.42 8.97 9.69
C LEU A 73 5.65 7.96 8.83
N GLY A 74 6.30 6.88 8.38
CA GLY A 74 5.66 5.79 7.65
C GLY A 74 4.55 5.10 8.44
N ALA A 75 4.75 4.89 9.74
CA ALA A 75 3.75 4.30 10.64
C ALA A 75 2.53 5.22 10.80
N SER A 76 2.73 6.54 10.89
CA SER A 76 1.63 7.52 10.93
C SER A 76 0.77 7.47 9.66
N LEU A 77 1.40 7.37 8.48
CA LEU A 77 0.69 7.19 7.21
C LEU A 77 -0.08 5.88 7.17
N ALA A 78 0.53 4.80 7.67
CA ALA A 78 -0.10 3.48 7.72
C ALA A 78 -1.36 3.47 8.60
N CYS A 79 -1.38 4.26 9.67
CA CYS A 79 -2.58 4.47 10.49
C CYS A 79 -3.71 5.12 9.68
N LEU A 80 -3.43 6.21 8.97
CA LEU A 80 -4.41 6.89 8.11
C LEU A 80 -4.97 5.96 7.02
N LEU A 81 -4.10 5.20 6.34
CA LEU A 81 -4.53 4.22 5.34
C LEU A 81 -5.46 3.17 5.93
N SER A 82 -5.26 2.79 7.19
CA SER A 82 -6.11 1.82 7.88
C SER A 82 -7.47 2.40 8.23
N SER A 83 -7.52 3.67 8.64
CA SER A 83 -8.78 4.38 8.88
C SER A 83 -9.60 4.50 7.59
N VAL A 84 -8.95 4.82 6.46
CA VAL A 84 -9.61 4.85 5.15
C VAL A 84 -10.13 3.46 4.76
N LYS A 85 -9.33 2.41 4.98
CA LYS A 85 -9.74 1.03 4.72
C LYS A 85 -10.97 0.65 5.57
N LEU A 86 -10.94 0.93 6.87
CA LEU A 86 -12.05 0.62 7.78
C LEU A 86 -13.33 1.38 7.39
N TRP A 87 -13.21 2.66 7.04
CA TRP A 87 -14.35 3.42 6.55
C TRP A 87 -14.93 2.79 5.28
N ALA A 88 -14.08 2.41 4.32
CA ALA A 88 -14.49 1.79 3.07
C ALA A 88 -15.17 0.44 3.31
N GLU A 89 -14.66 -0.39 4.24
CA GLU A 89 -15.28 -1.65 4.63
C GLU A 89 -16.67 -1.45 5.24
N ASN A 90 -16.82 -0.44 6.10
CA ASN A 90 -18.10 -0.16 6.77
C ASN A 90 -19.18 0.43 5.86
N HIS A 91 -18.79 1.08 4.74
CA HIS A 91 -19.73 1.75 3.83
C HIS A 91 -19.73 1.11 2.43
N PHE A 92 -19.15 -0.08 2.27
CA PHE A 92 -19.03 -0.72 0.97
C PHE A 92 -20.40 -1.00 0.33
N ASP A 93 -21.33 -1.52 1.13
CA ASP A 93 -22.68 -1.86 0.68
C ASP A 93 -23.47 -0.61 0.30
N GLU A 94 -23.43 0.43 1.14
CA GLU A 94 -24.07 1.73 0.86
C GLU A 94 -23.56 2.35 -0.45
N VAL A 95 -22.24 2.34 -0.68
CA VAL A 95 -21.65 2.82 -1.93
C VAL A 95 -22.08 1.96 -3.11
N THR A 96 -22.22 0.65 -2.93
CA THR A 96 -22.65 -0.28 -3.99
C THR A 96 -24.11 -0.06 -4.35
N ASP A 97 -25.00 0.10 -3.36
CA ASP A 97 -26.43 0.39 -3.57
C ASP A 97 -26.63 1.72 -4.32
N HIS A 98 -25.86 2.75 -3.95
CA HIS A 98 -25.87 4.02 -4.67
C HIS A 98 -25.41 3.88 -6.12
N ARG A 99 -24.37 3.07 -6.39
CA ARG A 99 -23.91 2.78 -7.76
C ARG A 99 -24.98 2.08 -8.57
N THR A 100 -25.57 1.02 -8.04
CA THR A 100 -26.65 0.27 -8.72
C THR A 100 -27.86 1.16 -9.02
N THR A 101 -28.26 2.00 -8.06
CA THR A 101 -29.38 2.94 -8.24
C THR A 101 -29.08 3.99 -9.32
N TYR A 102 -27.86 4.50 -9.36
CA TYR A 102 -27.42 5.44 -10.39
C TYR A 102 -27.40 4.78 -11.78
N ASP A 103 -26.80 3.60 -11.88
CA ASP A 103 -26.67 2.86 -13.14
C ASP A 103 -28.07 2.53 -13.71
N ALA A 104 -29.01 2.08 -12.87
CA ALA A 104 -30.39 1.81 -13.27
C ALA A 104 -31.10 3.05 -13.86
N ARG A 105 -30.98 4.21 -13.20
CA ARG A 105 -31.53 5.47 -13.71
C ARG A 105 -30.88 5.91 -15.02
N SER A 106 -29.57 5.70 -15.15
CA SER A 106 -28.82 6.08 -16.35
C SER A 106 -29.21 5.23 -17.57
N SER A 107 -29.51 3.94 -17.37
CA SER A 107 -30.03 3.06 -18.43
C SER A 107 -31.45 3.39 -18.87
N GLU A 108 -32.29 3.90 -17.97
CA GLU A 108 -33.69 4.25 -18.24
C GLU A 108 -33.82 5.61 -18.97
N THR A 109 -32.85 6.51 -18.79
CA THR A 109 -32.82 7.80 -19.51
C THR A 109 -32.27 7.67 -20.95
N ALA A 110 -31.60 6.56 -21.26
CA ALA A 110 -31.03 6.28 -22.58
C ALA A 110 -31.95 5.43 -23.48
N ALA A 111 -33.12 5.02 -22.98
CA ALA A 111 -34.16 4.28 -23.69
C ALA A 111 -35.36 5.18 -23.99
#